data_AF-A0A1S3FAX2-F1
#
_entry.id   AF-A0A1S3FAX2-F1
#
_cell.length_a   1.000
_cell.length_b   1.000
_cell.length_c   1.000
_cell.angle_alpha   90.00
_cell.angle_beta   90.00
_cell.angle_gamma   90.00
#
_symmetry.space_group_name_H-M   'P 1'
#
loop_
_entity.id
_entity.type
_entity.pdbx_description
1 polymer ?
#
loop_
_entity_poly.entity_id
_entity_poly.type
_entity_poly.pdbx_seq_one_letter_code
_entity_poly.pdbx_strand_id
1 'polypeptide(L)'
;MDKFRMIFQFLQSNQESFMNGICGIMALASAQMYSAFDFNCPCLPGYNAAYSAGILLAPPLVLFLLGLVVNNNVSMLAEEWKRPPGRRAKDPAVLRYMFCSMAQRALIAPVVWVAVTLLDGKCFLCAFCTAVPVATLGNGSLAPSLPAPELARLLARVPCPEIYDGDWLLAREVAVRYLRCISQMVGRGPAQVPPYLSGLGHVLLFRTSILIFAARILCILKV
;
A
#
# COMPACT_ATOMS: atom_id res chain seq x y z
N MET A 1 -9.40 38.85 -19.93
CA MET A 1 -8.71 38.09 -18.86
C MET A 1 -9.65 37.74 -17.69
N ASP A 2 -10.92 38.16 -17.76
CA ASP A 2 -11.89 38.07 -16.65
C ASP A 2 -12.53 36.69 -16.50
N LYS A 3 -12.64 35.93 -17.60
CA LYS A 3 -13.07 34.52 -17.56
C LYS A 3 -12.13 33.65 -16.72
N PHE A 4 -10.82 33.87 -16.80
CA PHE A 4 -9.85 33.13 -15.99
C PHE A 4 -9.95 33.47 -14.50
N ARG A 5 -10.19 34.75 -14.16
CA ARG A 5 -10.42 35.18 -12.77
C ARG A 5 -11.71 34.62 -12.20
N MET A 6 -12.79 34.57 -12.99
CA MET A 6 -14.06 33.99 -12.60
C MET A 6 -13.96 32.48 -12.36
N ILE A 7 -13.23 31.75 -13.22
CA ILE A 7 -12.94 30.32 -13.04
C ILE A 7 -12.10 30.10 -11.77
N PHE A 8 -11.05 30.90 -11.54
CA PHE A 8 -10.26 30.81 -10.31
C PHE A 8 -11.08 31.10 -9.05
N GLN A 9 -11.95 32.11 -9.06
CA GLN A 9 -12.84 32.41 -7.93
C GLN A 9 -13.84 31.29 -7.67
N PHE A 10 -14.39 30.67 -8.73
CA PHE A 10 -15.29 29.52 -8.61
C PHE A 10 -14.58 28.26 -8.07
N LEU A 11 -13.34 28.03 -8.50
CA LEU A 11 -12.49 26.99 -7.93
C LEU A 11 -12.18 27.28 -6.46
N GLN A 12 -11.93 28.55 -6.12
CA GLN A 12 -11.61 28.98 -4.75
C GLN A 12 -12.81 28.90 -3.79
N SER A 13 -14.05 29.11 -4.27
CA SER A 13 -15.26 28.96 -3.47
C SER A 13 -15.69 27.49 -3.28
N ASN A 14 -15.28 26.58 -4.18
CA ASN A 14 -15.61 25.15 -4.15
C ASN A 14 -14.39 24.24 -3.94
N GLN A 15 -13.34 24.72 -3.26
CA GLN A 15 -12.07 24.00 -3.08
C GLN A 15 -12.25 22.59 -2.52
N GLU A 16 -13.19 22.39 -1.60
CA GLU A 16 -13.47 21.09 -0.99
C GLU A 16 -13.98 20.06 -2.02
N SER A 17 -14.95 20.46 -2.86
CA SER A 17 -15.54 19.60 -3.89
C SER A 17 -14.54 19.30 -5.02
N PHE A 18 -13.78 20.32 -5.45
CA PHE A 18 -12.76 20.18 -6.48
C PHE A 18 -11.60 19.28 -6.04
N MET A 19 -11.11 19.46 -4.80
CA MET A 19 -10.04 18.64 -4.25
C MET A 19 -10.46 17.18 -4.05
N ASN A 20 -11.71 16.94 -3.65
CA ASN A 20 -12.30 15.60 -3.61
C ASN A 20 -12.43 14.98 -5.01
N GLY A 21 -12.81 15.79 -6.01
CA GLY A 21 -12.87 15.38 -7.42
C GLY A 21 -11.49 14.97 -7.95
N ILE A 22 -10.44 15.78 -7.74
CA ILE A 22 -9.07 15.45 -8.14
C ILE A 22 -8.57 14.18 -7.43
N CYS A 23 -8.83 14.03 -6.12
CA CYS A 23 -8.44 12.83 -5.38
C CYS A 23 -9.13 11.58 -5.96
N GLY A 24 -10.40 11.69 -6.36
CA GLY A 24 -11.13 10.63 -7.05
C GLY A 24 -10.52 10.26 -8.40
N ILE A 25 -10.16 11.27 -9.22
CA ILE A 25 -9.50 11.05 -10.51
C ILE A 25 -8.13 10.39 -10.32
N MET A 26 -7.32 10.85 -9.35
CA MET A 26 -6.02 10.24 -9.03
C MET A 26 -6.16 8.80 -8.54
N ALA A 27 -7.20 8.47 -7.79
CA ALA A 27 -7.49 7.11 -7.35
C ALA A 27 -7.89 6.19 -8.52
N LEU A 28 -8.70 6.69 -9.47
CA LEU A 28 -9.02 5.94 -10.68
C LEU A 28 -7.79 5.76 -11.56
N ALA A 29 -6.99 6.82 -11.73
CA ALA A 29 -5.74 6.77 -12.48
C ALA A 29 -4.75 5.78 -11.85
N SER A 30 -4.64 5.73 -10.52
CA SER A 30 -3.76 4.77 -9.84
C SER A 30 -4.19 3.32 -10.07
N ALA A 31 -5.49 3.03 -10.05
CA ALA A 31 -6.01 1.71 -10.40
C ALA A 31 -5.73 1.33 -11.87
N GLN A 32 -5.87 2.28 -12.80
CA GLN A 32 -5.56 2.06 -14.22
C GLN A 32 -4.06 1.90 -14.49
N MET A 33 -3.23 2.64 -13.76
CA MET A 33 -1.79 2.47 -13.83
C MET A 33 -1.38 1.08 -13.34
N TYR A 34 -2.02 0.56 -12.28
CA TYR A 34 -1.76 -0.79 -11.81
C TYR A 34 -2.20 -1.86 -12.83
N SER A 35 -3.36 -1.69 -13.47
CA SER A 35 -3.83 -2.65 -14.49
C SER A 35 -2.94 -2.69 -15.74
N ALA A 36 -2.32 -1.56 -16.10
CA ALA A 36 -1.34 -1.47 -17.17
C ALA A 36 0.09 -1.88 -16.74
N PHE A 37 0.34 -2.02 -15.43
CA PHE A 37 1.64 -2.40 -14.91
C PHE A 37 1.88 -3.90 -15.04
N ASP A 38 2.90 -4.28 -15.81
CA ASP A 38 3.26 -5.68 -15.97
C ASP A 38 4.18 -6.16 -14.83
N PHE A 39 3.56 -6.80 -13.83
CA PHE A 39 4.27 -7.32 -12.67
C PHE A 39 5.00 -8.62 -12.99
N ASN A 40 6.33 -8.56 -13.00
CA ASN A 40 7.21 -9.70 -13.28
C ASN A 40 8.07 -10.03 -12.05
N CYS A 41 7.70 -11.09 -11.31
CA CYS A 41 8.45 -11.52 -10.13
C CYS A 41 9.83 -12.08 -10.56
N PRO A 42 10.95 -11.66 -9.93
CA PRO A 42 12.27 -12.16 -10.32
C PRO A 42 12.50 -13.63 -9.96
N CYS A 43 11.68 -14.22 -9.09
CA CYS A 43 11.77 -15.62 -8.67
C CYS A 43 13.15 -16.01 -8.08
N LEU A 44 13.77 -15.07 -7.36
CA LEU A 44 15.00 -15.26 -6.58
C LEU A 44 14.73 -15.09 -5.07
N PRO A 45 15.20 -16.02 -4.21
CA PRO A 45 14.82 -16.05 -2.78
C PRO A 45 15.19 -14.79 -1.98
N GLY A 46 16.22 -14.05 -2.40
CA GLY A 46 16.61 -12.79 -1.75
C GLY A 46 15.95 -11.52 -2.31
N TYR A 47 15.49 -11.56 -3.57
CA TYR A 47 14.99 -10.37 -4.26
C TYR A 47 13.46 -10.30 -4.31
N ASN A 48 12.77 -11.43 -4.19
CA ASN A 48 11.32 -11.51 -4.25
C ASN A 48 10.60 -10.56 -3.27
N ALA A 49 11.04 -10.55 -2.00
CA ALA A 49 10.47 -9.69 -0.97
C ALA A 49 10.79 -8.21 -1.21
N ALA A 50 12.03 -7.88 -1.59
CA ALA A 50 12.45 -6.50 -1.84
C ALA A 50 11.75 -5.91 -3.08
N TYR A 51 11.65 -6.67 -4.16
CA TYR A 51 10.95 -6.27 -5.39
C TYR A 51 9.48 -5.98 -5.11
N SER A 52 8.80 -6.92 -4.44
CA SER A 52 7.40 -6.77 -4.06
C SER A 52 7.17 -5.60 -3.11
N ALA A 53 8.04 -5.40 -2.11
CA ALA A 53 7.98 -4.24 -1.22
C ALA A 53 8.16 -2.93 -1.99
N GLY A 54 9.02 -2.90 -3.00
CA GLY A 54 9.20 -1.75 -3.90
C GLY A 54 7.90 -1.38 -4.62
N ILE A 55 7.21 -2.35 -5.23
CA ILE A 55 5.94 -2.11 -5.94
C ILE A 55 4.81 -1.74 -4.99
N LEU A 56 4.82 -2.26 -3.75
CA LEU A 56 3.82 -1.94 -2.74
C LEU A 56 4.03 -0.57 -2.09
N LEU A 57 5.26 -0.05 -2.03
CA LEU A 57 5.60 1.18 -1.30
C LEU A 57 5.94 2.37 -2.19
N ALA A 58 6.72 2.18 -3.26
CA ALA A 58 7.22 3.29 -4.05
C ALA A 58 6.12 4.03 -4.83
N PRO A 59 5.20 3.37 -5.57
CA PRO A 59 4.12 4.06 -6.25
C PRO A 59 3.16 4.80 -5.30
N PRO A 60 2.72 4.21 -4.17
CA PRO A 60 1.95 4.95 -3.16
C PRO A 60 2.67 6.17 -2.59
N LEU A 61 3.99 6.09 -2.38
CA LEU A 61 4.77 7.23 -1.91
C LEU A 61 4.77 8.36 -2.94
N VAL A 62 4.96 8.05 -4.23
CA VAL A 62 4.91 9.04 -5.32
C VAL A 62 3.51 9.66 -5.42
N LEU A 63 2.45 8.84 -5.37
CA LEU A 63 1.06 9.33 -5.39
C LEU A 63 0.73 10.22 -4.20
N PHE A 64 1.24 9.88 -3.01
CA PHE A 64 1.07 10.70 -1.81
C PHE A 64 1.74 12.07 -1.97
N LEU A 65 2.99 12.09 -2.44
CA LEU A 65 3.71 13.35 -2.71
C LEU A 65 3.00 14.18 -3.78
N LEU A 66 2.52 13.55 -4.85
CA LEU A 66 1.73 14.22 -5.89
C LEU A 66 0.44 14.84 -5.30
N GLY A 67 -0.27 14.09 -4.46
CA GLY A 67 -1.47 14.58 -3.78
C GLY A 67 -1.21 15.76 -2.85
N LEU A 68 -0.03 15.83 -2.22
CA LEU A 68 0.39 17.00 -1.46
C LEU A 68 0.72 18.19 -2.38
N VAL A 69 1.46 17.98 -3.46
CA VAL A 69 1.87 19.06 -4.38
C VAL A 69 0.67 19.71 -5.07
N VAL A 70 -0.34 18.94 -5.44
CA VAL A 70 -1.55 19.44 -6.10
C VAL A 70 -2.43 20.27 -5.15
N ASN A 71 -2.22 20.18 -3.84
CA ASN A 71 -2.99 20.95 -2.88
C ASN A 71 -2.50 22.40 -2.79
N ASN A 72 -3.31 23.34 -3.28
CA ASN A 72 -3.01 24.77 -3.32
C ASN A 72 -2.60 25.36 -1.95
N ASN A 73 -3.12 24.78 -0.86
CA ASN A 73 -2.87 25.27 0.50
C ASN A 73 -1.50 24.86 1.07
N VAL A 74 -0.74 23.97 0.41
CA VAL A 74 0.59 23.54 0.88
C VAL A 74 1.61 24.66 0.85
N SER A 75 1.52 25.56 -0.14
CA SER A 75 2.37 26.76 -0.22
C SER A 75 2.17 27.68 0.99
N MET A 76 0.92 27.98 1.33
CA MET A 76 0.54 28.75 2.51
C MET A 76 1.06 28.09 3.80
N LEU A 77 0.93 26.76 3.89
CA LEU A 77 1.36 26.00 5.07
C LEU A 77 2.88 26.02 5.22
N ALA A 78 3.62 25.92 4.12
CA ALA A 78 5.08 26.02 4.09
C ALA A 78 5.58 27.42 4.48
N GLU A 79 4.89 28.48 4.04
CA GLU A 79 5.21 29.86 4.42
C GLU A 79 4.99 30.11 5.93
N GLU A 80 3.87 29.66 6.49
CA GLU A 80 3.61 29.78 7.93
C GLU A 80 4.56 28.92 8.79
N TRP A 81 5.02 27.77 8.28
CA TRP A 81 6.02 26.95 8.97
C TRP A 81 7.42 27.56 8.95
N LYS A 82 7.79 28.22 7.85
CA LYS A 82 9.07 28.93 7.70
C LYS A 82 9.21 30.13 8.63
N ARG A 83 8.09 30.73 9.08
CA ARG A 83 8.11 31.85 10.03
C ARG A 83 8.60 31.40 11.43
N PRO A 84 9.48 32.18 12.08
CA PRO A 84 9.99 31.83 13.40
C PRO A 84 8.87 31.78 14.47
N PRO A 85 9.03 30.93 15.51
CA PRO A 85 8.06 30.81 16.58
C PRO A 85 7.88 32.18 17.27
N GLY A 86 6.65 32.70 17.28
CA GLY A 86 6.29 34.04 17.77
C GLY A 86 5.83 35.03 16.69
N ARG A 87 6.11 34.78 15.39
CA ARG A 87 5.57 35.57 14.25
C ARG A 87 4.57 34.79 13.40
N ARG A 88 4.07 33.65 13.89
CA ARG A 88 3.03 32.87 13.20
C ARG A 88 1.68 33.54 13.40
N ALA A 89 0.94 33.73 12.30
CA ALA A 89 -0.39 34.32 12.35
C ALA A 89 -1.44 33.30 12.81
N LYS A 90 -1.15 32.00 12.68
CA LYS A 90 -2.05 30.91 13.06
C LYS A 90 -1.50 30.10 14.23
N ASP A 91 -2.42 29.66 15.08
CA ASP A 91 -2.14 28.75 16.19
C ASP A 91 -1.52 27.44 15.65
N PRO A 92 -0.44 26.91 16.27
CA PRO A 92 0.12 25.61 15.92
C PRO A 92 -0.90 24.47 15.89
N ALA A 93 -1.99 24.51 16.66
CA ALA A 93 -3.05 23.51 16.60
C ALA A 93 -3.80 23.55 15.26
N VAL A 94 -4.13 24.75 14.76
CA VAL A 94 -4.82 24.95 13.48
C VAL A 94 -3.93 24.53 12.31
N LEU A 95 -2.62 24.83 12.37
CA LEU A 95 -1.66 24.38 11.35
C LEU A 95 -1.56 22.85 11.26
N ARG A 96 -1.54 22.16 12.40
CA ARG A 96 -1.55 20.68 12.45
C ARG A 96 -2.84 20.10 11.88
N TYR A 97 -3.98 20.66 12.26
CA TYR A 97 -5.28 20.24 11.75
C TYR A 97 -5.36 20.41 10.23
N MET A 98 -4.92 21.56 9.71
CA MET A 98 -4.85 21.80 8.26
C MET A 98 -3.96 20.77 7.57
N PHE A 99 -2.76 20.49 8.09
CA PHE A 99 -1.87 19.46 7.53
C PHE A 99 -2.50 18.07 7.56
N CYS A 100 -3.11 17.67 8.67
CA CYS A 100 -3.81 16.39 8.82
C CYS A 100 -4.93 16.24 7.80
N SER A 101 -5.76 17.27 7.62
CA SER A 101 -6.85 17.28 6.62
C SER A 101 -6.32 17.11 5.20
N MET A 102 -5.20 17.78 4.86
CA MET A 102 -4.56 17.63 3.55
C MET A 102 -3.97 16.23 3.35
N ALA A 103 -3.24 15.72 4.34
CA ALA A 103 -2.64 14.40 4.31
C ALA A 103 -3.70 13.29 4.17
N GLN A 104 -4.82 13.41 4.88
CA GLN A 104 -5.94 12.48 4.77
C GLN A 104 -6.50 12.37 3.35
N ARG A 105 -6.61 13.50 2.64
CA ARG A 105 -7.07 13.51 1.24
C ARG A 105 -6.02 12.96 0.29
N ALA A 106 -4.76 13.35 0.47
CA ALA A 106 -3.64 12.85 -0.34
C ALA A 106 -3.42 11.34 -0.17
N LEU A 107 -3.84 10.74 0.95
CA LEU A 107 -3.75 9.29 1.21
C LEU A 107 -4.77 8.45 0.43
N ILE A 108 -5.80 9.04 -0.19
CA ILE A 108 -6.84 8.28 -0.89
C ILE A 108 -6.25 7.45 -2.04
N ALA A 109 -5.51 8.06 -2.95
CA ALA A 109 -4.91 7.37 -4.09
C ALA A 109 -3.86 6.31 -3.69
N PRO A 110 -2.95 6.56 -2.73
CA PRO A 110 -2.07 5.55 -2.12
C PRO A 110 -2.81 4.35 -1.54
N VAL A 111 -3.90 4.59 -0.80
CA VAL A 111 -4.72 3.52 -0.21
C VAL A 111 -5.37 2.67 -1.30
N VAL A 112 -5.90 3.31 -2.36
CA VAL A 112 -6.50 2.60 -3.49
C VAL A 112 -5.45 1.76 -4.22
N TRP A 113 -4.23 2.27 -4.45
CA TRP A 113 -3.16 1.48 -5.06
C TRP A 113 -2.85 0.22 -4.26
N VAL A 114 -2.66 0.36 -2.94
CA VAL A 114 -2.35 -0.78 -2.05
C VAL A 114 -3.50 -1.78 -2.04
N ALA A 115 -4.75 -1.31 -1.98
CA ALA A 115 -5.92 -2.18 -2.01
C ALA A 115 -6.01 -2.98 -3.31
N VAL A 116 -5.88 -2.32 -4.47
CA VAL A 116 -5.92 -2.98 -5.78
C VAL A 116 -4.77 -4.00 -5.91
N THR A 117 -3.56 -3.62 -5.47
CA THR A 117 -2.38 -4.50 -5.49
C THR A 117 -2.58 -5.76 -4.62
N LEU A 118 -3.18 -5.60 -3.44
CA LEU A 118 -3.46 -6.72 -2.53
C LEU A 118 -4.61 -7.60 -3.01
N LEU A 119 -5.62 -7.03 -3.67
CA LEU A 119 -6.73 -7.79 -4.24
C LEU A 119 -6.29 -8.67 -5.41
N ASP A 120 -5.36 -8.18 -6.24
CA ASP A 120 -4.73 -8.96 -7.32
C ASP A 120 -3.80 -10.05 -6.75
N GLY A 121 -3.08 -9.72 -5.67
CA GLY A 121 -2.33 -10.69 -4.86
C GLY A 121 -1.04 -11.22 -5.48
N LYS A 122 -0.65 -10.78 -6.69
CA LYS A 122 0.63 -11.14 -7.33
C LYS A 122 1.83 -10.65 -6.51
N CYS A 123 1.75 -9.42 -5.99
CA CYS A 123 2.79 -8.82 -5.14
C CYS A 123 2.93 -9.57 -3.81
N PHE A 124 1.82 -9.97 -3.18
CA PHE A 124 1.83 -10.72 -1.93
C PHE A 124 2.38 -12.15 -2.14
N LEU A 125 1.96 -12.79 -3.25
CA LEU A 125 2.46 -14.10 -3.67
C LEU A 125 3.99 -14.07 -3.83
N CYS A 126 4.53 -13.09 -4.57
CA CYS A 126 5.96 -12.97 -4.77
C CYS A 126 6.69 -12.70 -3.44
N ALA A 127 6.17 -11.82 -2.57
CA ALA A 127 6.81 -11.51 -1.28
C ALA A 127 6.86 -12.70 -0.31
N PHE A 128 5.81 -13.51 -0.23
CA PHE A 128 5.64 -14.53 0.82
C PHE A 128 5.77 -15.98 0.36
N CYS A 129 6.10 -16.20 -0.92
CA CYS A 129 6.29 -17.54 -1.46
C CYS A 129 7.26 -18.41 -0.63
N THR A 130 8.33 -17.84 -0.09
CA THR A 130 9.34 -18.56 0.73
C THR A 130 8.90 -18.87 2.16
N ALA A 131 7.81 -18.25 2.65
CA ALA A 131 7.30 -18.40 4.01
C ALA A 131 6.05 -19.29 4.09
N VAL A 132 5.71 -20.00 3.01
CA VAL A 132 4.54 -20.88 2.94
C VAL A 132 4.74 -22.11 3.84
N PRO A 133 3.75 -22.50 4.65
CA PRO A 133 3.86 -23.68 5.51
C PRO A 133 3.73 -24.97 4.67
N VAL A 134 4.85 -25.43 4.12
CA VAL A 134 4.90 -26.64 3.27
C VAL A 134 4.53 -27.91 4.05
N ALA A 135 4.81 -27.96 5.35
CA ALA A 135 4.48 -29.11 6.19
C ALA A 135 2.96 -29.36 6.31
N THR A 136 2.13 -28.31 6.18
CA THR A 136 0.67 -28.42 6.29
C THR A 136 -0.04 -28.42 4.94
N LEU A 137 0.54 -27.76 3.93
CA LEU A 137 -0.08 -27.58 2.61
C LEU A 137 0.45 -28.53 1.54
N GLY A 138 1.65 -29.07 1.73
CA GLY A 138 2.31 -29.96 0.77
C GLY A 138 2.49 -31.37 1.33
N ASN A 139 3.44 -32.10 0.74
CA ASN A 139 3.79 -33.42 1.22
C ASN A 139 4.64 -33.30 2.49
N GLY A 140 3.98 -33.18 3.65
CA GLY A 140 4.60 -32.93 4.95
C GLY A 140 5.63 -33.98 5.40
N SER A 141 5.70 -35.13 4.72
CA SER A 141 6.72 -36.16 4.94
C SER A 141 8.08 -35.83 4.32
N LEU A 142 8.13 -35.01 3.25
CA LEU A 142 9.36 -34.61 2.55
C LEU A 142 9.83 -33.19 2.90
N ALA A 143 8.99 -32.38 3.55
CA ALA A 143 9.38 -31.04 4.00
C ALA A 143 10.54 -31.04 5.03
N PRO A 144 10.63 -32.00 5.98
CA PRO A 144 11.71 -32.02 6.97
C PRO A 144 13.05 -32.51 6.43
N SER A 145 13.07 -33.16 5.26
CA SER A 145 14.29 -33.78 4.68
C SER A 145 15.10 -32.84 3.80
N LEU A 146 14.57 -31.67 3.45
CA LEU A 146 15.24 -30.68 2.58
C LEU A 146 15.97 -29.61 3.41
N PRO A 147 17.21 -29.24 3.06
CA PRO A 147 17.89 -28.12 3.71
C PRO A 147 17.15 -26.79 3.44
N ALA A 148 17.01 -25.97 4.49
CA ALA A 148 16.31 -24.67 4.44
C ALA A 148 16.64 -23.76 3.23
N PRO A 149 17.91 -23.60 2.79
CA PRO A 149 18.21 -22.75 1.63
C PRO A 149 17.72 -23.33 0.30
N GLU A 150 17.65 -24.66 0.17
CA GLU A 150 17.15 -25.33 -1.03
C GLU A 150 15.63 -25.24 -1.11
N LEU A 151 14.96 -25.43 0.03
CA LEU A 151 13.52 -25.20 0.16
C LEU A 151 13.16 -23.75 -0.20
N ALA A 152 13.91 -22.76 0.31
CA ALA A 152 13.68 -21.36 -0.01
C ALA A 152 13.86 -21.06 -1.51
N ARG A 153 14.82 -21.69 -2.20
CA ARG A 153 15.02 -21.56 -3.65
C ARG A 153 13.87 -22.14 -4.46
N LEU A 154 13.37 -23.32 -4.08
CA LEU A 154 12.20 -23.94 -4.72
C LEU A 154 10.95 -23.08 -4.52
N LEU A 155 10.70 -22.66 -3.29
CA LEU A 155 9.54 -21.84 -2.95
C LEU A 155 9.59 -20.46 -3.61
N ALA A 156 10.78 -19.87 -3.78
CA ALA A 156 10.95 -18.59 -4.49
C ALA A 156 10.47 -18.62 -5.94
N ARG A 157 10.38 -19.80 -6.55
CA ARG A 157 9.96 -19.99 -7.95
C ARG A 157 8.46 -20.24 -8.11
N VAL A 158 7.71 -20.49 -7.03
CA VAL A 158 6.25 -20.71 -7.05
C VAL A 158 5.47 -19.65 -7.88
N PRO A 159 5.80 -18.34 -7.83
CA PRO A 159 5.11 -17.35 -8.66
C PRO A 159 5.27 -17.57 -10.17
N CYS A 160 6.40 -18.11 -10.61
CA CYS A 160 6.77 -18.31 -12.01
C CYS A 160 6.42 -19.74 -12.48
N PRO A 161 5.39 -19.95 -13.32
CA PRO A 161 5.00 -21.29 -13.76
C PRO A 161 6.08 -21.99 -14.60
N GLU A 162 6.86 -21.24 -15.38
CA GLU A 162 7.85 -21.80 -16.32
C GLU A 162 9.11 -22.34 -15.65
N ILE A 163 9.38 -21.96 -14.40
CA ILE A 163 10.63 -22.26 -13.67
C ILE A 163 10.35 -23.16 -12.44
N TYR A 164 9.08 -23.42 -12.15
CA TYR A 164 8.69 -24.12 -10.94
C TYR A 164 8.68 -25.64 -11.16
N ASP A 165 9.65 -26.34 -10.56
CA ASP A 165 9.79 -27.80 -10.63
C ASP A 165 9.47 -28.51 -9.29
N GLY A 166 8.64 -27.88 -8.46
CA GLY A 166 8.40 -28.28 -7.06
C GLY A 166 7.07 -29.01 -6.80
N ASP A 167 6.32 -29.39 -7.83
CA ASP A 167 4.97 -29.95 -7.68
C ASP A 167 4.92 -31.25 -6.86
N TRP A 168 6.02 -32.01 -6.83
CA TRP A 168 6.18 -33.20 -5.99
C TRP A 168 6.17 -32.89 -4.48
N LEU A 169 6.54 -31.67 -4.10
CA LEU A 169 6.59 -31.20 -2.72
C LEU A 169 5.34 -30.38 -2.37
N LEU A 170 4.96 -29.46 -3.24
CA LEU A 170 3.86 -28.53 -3.03
C LEU A 170 3.19 -28.23 -4.36
N ALA A 171 1.92 -28.57 -4.51
CA ALA A 171 1.18 -28.20 -5.72
C ALA A 171 1.12 -26.66 -5.84
N ARG A 172 1.62 -26.12 -6.95
CA ARG A 172 1.68 -24.68 -7.19
C ARG A 172 0.32 -24.00 -7.01
N GLU A 173 -0.74 -24.61 -7.52
CA GLU A 173 -2.11 -24.07 -7.46
C GLU A 173 -2.57 -23.88 -6.01
N VAL A 174 -2.19 -24.78 -5.11
CA VAL A 174 -2.54 -24.71 -3.68
C VAL A 174 -1.83 -23.52 -3.04
N ALA A 175 -0.53 -23.38 -3.27
CA ALA A 175 0.27 -22.26 -2.75
C ALA A 175 -0.24 -20.90 -3.25
N VAL A 176 -0.54 -20.81 -4.56
CA VAL A 176 -1.06 -19.59 -5.19
C VAL A 176 -2.43 -19.24 -4.63
N ARG A 177 -3.35 -20.21 -4.51
CA ARG A 177 -4.69 -19.98 -3.94
C ARG A 177 -4.62 -19.56 -2.47
N TYR A 178 -3.79 -20.24 -1.68
CA TYR A 178 -3.58 -19.93 -0.28
C TYR A 178 -3.08 -18.50 -0.07
N LEU A 179 -2.00 -18.12 -0.77
CA LEU A 179 -1.41 -16.79 -0.64
C LEU A 179 -2.32 -15.68 -1.21
N ARG A 180 -3.02 -15.91 -2.32
CA ARG A 180 -4.00 -14.95 -2.85
C ARG A 180 -5.17 -14.75 -1.90
N CYS A 181 -5.67 -15.83 -1.27
CA CYS A 181 -6.72 -15.73 -0.27
C CYS A 181 -6.30 -14.83 0.89
N ILE A 182 -5.11 -15.07 1.46
CA ILE A 182 -4.55 -14.21 2.53
C ILE A 182 -4.43 -12.75 2.06
N SER A 183 -3.89 -12.54 0.86
CA SER A 183 -3.73 -11.20 0.29
C SER A 183 -5.07 -10.47 0.16
N GLN A 184 -6.12 -11.14 -0.31
CA GLN A 184 -7.46 -10.57 -0.46
C GLN A 184 -8.11 -10.27 0.90
N MET A 185 -7.88 -11.11 1.91
CA MET A 185 -8.34 -10.85 3.28
C MET A 185 -7.67 -9.61 3.86
N VAL A 186 -6.37 -9.45 3.64
CA VAL A 186 -5.63 -8.23 4.04
C VAL A 186 -6.11 -7.01 3.26
N GLY A 187 -6.36 -7.15 1.95
CA GLY A 187 -6.81 -6.08 1.06
C GLY A 187 -8.22 -5.54 1.36
N ARG A 188 -9.15 -6.37 1.87
CA ARG A 188 -10.50 -5.92 2.28
C ARG A 188 -10.51 -5.13 3.59
N GLY A 189 -9.42 -5.13 4.35
CA GLY A 189 -9.29 -4.41 5.62
C GLY A 189 -9.91 -5.15 6.82
N PRO A 190 -9.71 -4.63 8.05
CA PRO A 190 -9.95 -5.36 9.30
C PRO A 190 -11.42 -5.68 9.59
N ALA A 191 -12.39 -5.07 8.90
CA ALA A 191 -13.82 -5.28 9.15
C ALA A 191 -14.35 -6.67 8.74
N GLN A 192 -13.54 -7.48 8.05
CA GLN A 192 -13.91 -8.84 7.59
C GLN A 192 -12.83 -9.90 7.84
N VAL A 193 -11.82 -9.61 8.68
CA VAL A 193 -10.78 -10.59 9.02
C VAL A 193 -11.26 -11.46 10.20
N PRO A 194 -11.41 -12.78 10.04
CA PRO A 194 -11.78 -13.65 11.14
C PRO A 194 -10.68 -13.71 12.20
N PRO A 195 -11.05 -13.72 13.50
CA PRO A 195 -10.11 -13.53 14.62
C PRO A 195 -9.01 -14.59 14.75
N TYR A 196 -9.18 -15.77 14.12
CA TYR A 196 -8.24 -16.89 14.17
C TYR A 196 -7.04 -16.79 13.22
N LEU A 197 -7.03 -15.84 12.26
CA LEU A 197 -5.87 -15.60 11.37
C LEU A 197 -4.88 -14.54 11.89
N SER A 198 -5.13 -13.97 13.08
CA SER A 198 -4.29 -12.92 13.69
C SER A 198 -2.86 -13.36 14.04
N GLY A 199 -2.59 -14.68 14.11
CA GLY A 199 -1.28 -15.23 14.51
C GLY A 199 -0.18 -15.09 13.45
N LEU A 200 -0.51 -15.14 12.16
CA LEU A 200 0.45 -14.96 11.06
C LEU A 200 0.52 -13.50 10.56
N GLY A 201 -0.50 -12.71 10.87
CA GLY A 201 -0.58 -11.29 10.50
C GLY A 201 0.29 -10.36 11.35
N HIS A 202 0.80 -10.79 12.51
CA HIS A 202 1.50 -9.92 13.45
C HIS A 202 2.83 -9.34 12.92
N VAL A 203 3.48 -10.00 11.97
CA VAL A 203 4.75 -9.53 11.36
C VAL A 203 4.49 -8.60 10.16
N LEU A 204 3.30 -8.68 9.54
CA LEU A 204 2.95 -7.99 8.28
C LEU A 204 1.98 -6.82 8.45
N LEU A 205 1.06 -6.91 9.40
CA LEU A 205 0.09 -5.86 9.71
C LEU A 205 0.71 -4.69 10.48
N PHE A 206 1.89 -4.88 11.09
CA PHE A 206 2.48 -3.87 11.98
C PHE A 206 3.28 -2.76 11.28
N ARG A 207 3.46 -2.76 9.94
CA ARG A 207 4.21 -1.66 9.27
C ARG A 207 3.39 -0.84 8.28
N THR A 208 2.54 -1.46 7.47
CA THR A 208 1.72 -0.74 6.46
C THR A 208 0.35 -0.32 6.99
N SER A 209 -0.33 -1.19 7.76
CA SER A 209 -1.55 -0.78 8.47
C SER A 209 -1.21 0.19 9.61
N ILE A 210 -0.02 0.11 10.22
CA ILE A 210 0.43 1.12 11.19
C ILE A 210 0.70 2.47 10.55
N LEU A 211 1.19 2.61 9.33
CA LEU A 211 1.37 3.97 8.76
C LEU A 211 0.03 4.65 8.46
N ILE A 212 -0.97 3.91 7.98
CA ILE A 212 -2.29 4.46 7.65
C ILE A 212 -3.15 4.63 8.92
N PHE A 213 -3.11 3.65 9.82
CA PHE A 213 -3.83 3.68 11.09
C PHE A 213 -3.14 4.58 12.11
N ALA A 214 -1.80 4.63 12.18
CA ALA A 214 -1.08 5.65 12.94
C ALA A 214 -1.17 7.03 12.30
N ALA A 215 -1.26 7.22 10.98
CA ALA A 215 -1.57 8.56 10.44
C ALA A 215 -2.98 9.03 10.87
N ARG A 216 -3.97 8.13 10.87
CA ARG A 216 -5.31 8.41 11.42
C ARG A 216 -5.30 8.61 12.94
N ILE A 217 -4.63 7.74 13.70
CA ILE A 217 -4.55 7.78 15.16
C ILE A 217 -3.70 8.97 15.64
N LEU A 218 -2.55 9.26 15.04
CA LEU A 218 -1.68 10.39 15.39
C LEU A 218 -2.34 11.74 15.06
N CYS A 219 -3.23 11.80 14.07
CA CYS A 219 -4.08 12.97 13.79
C CYS A 219 -5.33 13.05 14.69
N ILE A 220 -5.79 11.94 15.29
CA ILE A 220 -6.96 11.90 16.19
C ILE A 220 -6.55 12.06 17.68
N LEU A 221 -5.39 11.54 18.11
CA LEU A 221 -4.94 11.52 19.51
C LEU A 221 -4.25 12.81 19.99
N LYS A 222 -4.35 13.91 19.23
CA LYS A 222 -3.89 15.25 19.65
C LYS A 222 -4.94 16.34 19.35
N VAL A 223 -6.21 15.97 19.52
CA VAL A 223 -7.29 16.88 19.89
C VAL A 223 -7.36 16.92 21.42
#